data_AF-A0A381CC56-F1
#
_entry.id   AF-A0A381CC56-F1
#
_cell.length_a   1.000
_cell.length_b   1.000
_cell.length_c   1.000
_cell.angle_alpha   90.00
_cell.angle_beta   90.00
_cell.angle_gamma   90.00
#
_symmetry.space_group_name_H-M   'P 1'
#
loop_
_entity.id
_entity.type
_entity.pdbx_description
1 polymer ?
#
loop_
_entity_poly.entity_id
_entity_poly.type
_entity_poly.pdbx_seq_one_letter_code
_entity_poly.pdbx_strand_id
1 'polypeptide(L)'
;MKSAALAESVKAPQTAFNNVYLIHARIDAPLKMSGDECLARFRLQLKATNNTALRNFNKLDNNFKFVVLTLANRLEPSSFKPDEIGKPFEFFDQARRLLIIRSMNEITRWGSLLPARFSKHDCYLAE
;
A
#
# COMPACT_ATOMS: atom_id res chain seq x y z
N MET A 1 -40.80 -13.05 59.81
CA MET A 1 -40.29 -11.68 59.55
C MET A 1 -39.33 -11.77 58.38
N LYS A 2 -39.57 -10.97 57.34
CA LYS A 2 -38.83 -10.98 56.07
C LYS A 2 -37.51 -10.22 56.26
N SER A 3 -36.38 -10.85 55.92
CA SER A 3 -35.10 -10.15 55.79
C SER A 3 -34.77 -10.05 54.30
N ALA A 4 -35.03 -8.87 53.73
CA ALA A 4 -34.55 -8.48 52.41
C ALA A 4 -33.15 -7.89 52.60
N ALA A 5 -32.13 -8.50 51.98
CA ALA A 5 -30.81 -7.91 51.84
C ALA A 5 -30.52 -7.72 50.35
N LEU A 6 -30.27 -6.47 50.00
CA LEU A 6 -30.01 -5.90 48.69
C LEU A 6 -28.84 -6.61 47.99
N ALA A 7 -29.02 -7.02 46.73
CA ALA A 7 -27.91 -7.40 45.86
C ALA A 7 -27.28 -6.13 45.27
N GLU A 8 -26.08 -5.76 45.75
CA GLU A 8 -25.27 -4.72 45.10
C GLU A 8 -24.66 -5.26 43.80
N SER A 9 -25.03 -4.62 42.69
CA SER A 9 -24.43 -4.85 41.38
C SER A 9 -23.01 -4.27 41.35
N VAL A 10 -21.99 -5.12 41.48
CA VAL A 10 -20.59 -4.75 41.27
C VAL A 10 -20.37 -4.45 39.77
N LYS A 11 -20.26 -3.16 39.41
CA LYS A 11 -19.80 -2.75 38.08
C LYS A 11 -18.32 -3.09 37.95
N ALA A 12 -17.99 -4.00 37.03
CA ALA A 12 -16.60 -4.28 36.66
C ALA A 12 -15.94 -3.01 36.09
N PRO A 13 -14.69 -2.68 36.48
CA PRO A 13 -13.97 -1.55 35.89
C PRO A 13 -13.69 -1.85 34.42
N GLN A 14 -14.12 -0.95 33.55
CA GLN A 14 -13.77 -0.98 32.13
C GLN A 14 -12.29 -0.61 31.99
N THR A 15 -11.42 -1.61 31.91
CA THR A 15 -10.02 -1.42 31.58
C THR A 15 -9.92 -0.91 30.16
N ALA A 16 -9.61 0.38 30.01
CA ALA A 16 -9.30 0.98 28.71
C ALA A 16 -8.04 0.30 28.13
N PHE A 17 -8.18 -0.33 26.97
CA PHE A 17 -7.11 -0.99 26.20
C PHE A 17 -6.12 0.02 25.59
N ASN A 18 -5.45 0.83 26.39
CA ASN A 18 -4.49 1.84 25.90
C ASN A 18 -3.12 1.80 26.60
N ASN A 19 -2.61 0.61 26.92
CA ASN A 19 -1.22 0.49 27.39
C ASN A 19 -0.35 -0.17 26.32
N VAL A 20 0.14 0.65 25.39
CA VAL A 20 1.31 0.34 24.57
C VAL A 20 2.55 0.83 25.32
N TYR A 21 3.34 -0.10 25.86
CA TYR A 21 4.60 0.23 26.54
C TYR A 21 5.67 0.60 25.50
N LEU A 22 5.93 1.90 25.31
CA LEU A 22 7.09 2.40 24.58
C LEU A 22 8.25 2.61 25.58
N ILE A 23 9.21 1.68 25.59
CA ILE A 23 10.25 1.60 26.63
C ILE A 23 11.29 2.74 26.58
N HIS A 24 11.32 3.61 25.56
CA HIS A 24 12.33 4.70 25.50
C HIS A 24 11.83 6.06 24.99
N ALA A 25 10.54 6.38 25.07
CA ALA A 25 10.06 7.73 24.82
C ALA A 25 9.47 8.29 26.12
N ARG A 26 10.18 9.23 26.76
CA ARG A 26 9.62 10.04 27.84
C ARG A 26 8.51 10.91 27.24
N ILE A 27 7.27 10.42 27.28
CA ILE A 27 6.08 11.18 26.89
C ILE A 27 5.59 11.86 28.17
N ASP A 28 6.06 13.08 28.44
CA ASP A 28 5.73 13.80 29.69
C ASP A 28 4.23 14.19 29.80
N ALA A 29 3.43 14.05 28.72
CA ALA A 29 1.97 14.02 28.75
C ALA A 29 1.42 13.60 27.36
N PRO A 30 0.23 12.99 27.23
CA PRO A 30 -0.41 12.83 25.93
C PRO A 30 -0.62 14.21 25.31
N LEU A 31 0.00 14.46 24.16
CA LEU A 31 -0.11 15.71 23.43
C LEU A 31 -1.59 15.94 23.07
N LYS A 32 -2.26 16.86 23.78
CA LYS A 32 -3.62 17.28 23.42
C LYS A 32 -3.53 17.96 22.05
N MET A 33 -4.12 17.33 21.05
CA MET A 33 -4.26 17.86 19.69
C MET A 33 -5.75 18.00 19.37
N SER A 34 -6.09 18.92 18.47
CA SER A 34 -7.48 19.05 18.00
C SER A 34 -7.90 17.81 17.19
N GLY A 35 -9.22 17.62 17.00
CA GLY A 35 -9.72 16.52 16.17
C GLY A 35 -9.19 16.55 14.74
N ASP A 36 -9.06 17.75 14.16
CA ASP A 36 -8.53 17.94 12.82
C ASP A 36 -7.02 17.64 12.73
N GLU A 37 -6.25 18.03 13.75
CA GLU A 37 -4.82 17.71 13.85
C GLU A 37 -4.59 16.20 14.01
N CYS A 38 -5.46 15.52 14.75
CA CYS A 38 -5.45 14.06 14.88
C CYS A 38 -5.68 13.38 13.54
N LEU A 39 -6.72 13.79 12.80
CA LEU A 39 -7.03 13.26 11.48
C LEU A 39 -5.92 13.56 10.47
N ALA A 40 -5.33 14.75 10.50
CA ALA A 40 -4.21 15.11 9.64
C ALA A 40 -2.97 14.24 9.91
N ARG A 41 -2.59 14.06 11.18
CA ARG A 41 -1.46 13.18 11.58
C ARG A 41 -1.73 11.73 11.22
N PHE A 42 -2.95 11.24 11.44
CA PHE A 42 -3.34 9.89 11.06
C PHE A 42 -3.24 9.67 9.54
N ARG A 43 -3.72 10.62 8.73
CA ARG A 43 -3.56 10.58 7.27
C ARG A 43 -2.11 10.62 6.83
N LEU A 44 -1.27 11.39 7.51
CA LEU A 44 0.18 11.43 7.26
C LEU A 44 0.85 10.10 7.60
N GLN A 45 0.52 9.49 8.74
CA GLN A 45 1.03 8.17 9.12
C GLN A 45 0.58 7.07 8.16
N LEU A 46 -0.69 7.10 7.73
CA LEU A 46 -1.19 6.21 6.68
C LEU A 46 -0.42 6.43 5.38
N LYS A 47 -0.21 7.67 4.91
CA LYS A 47 0.59 7.95 3.71
C LYS A 47 2.03 7.46 3.84
N ALA A 48 2.65 7.63 5.01
CA ALA A 48 4.02 7.20 5.28
C ALA A 48 4.18 5.67 5.29
N THR A 49 3.14 4.94 5.68
CA THR A 49 3.12 3.46 5.69
C THR A 49 2.55 2.85 4.41
N ASN A 50 1.96 3.66 3.53
CA ASN A 50 1.31 3.20 2.32
C ASN A 50 2.32 2.95 1.19
N ASN A 51 2.76 1.70 1.07
CA ASN A 51 3.55 1.26 -0.08
C ASN A 51 2.65 1.10 -1.31
N THR A 52 2.38 2.22 -1.97
CA THR A 52 1.49 2.29 -3.14
C THR A 52 2.01 1.46 -4.31
N ALA A 53 3.34 1.43 -4.51
CA ALA A 53 3.95 0.62 -5.56
C ALA A 53 3.71 -0.87 -5.33
N LEU A 54 3.95 -1.36 -4.11
CA LEU A 54 3.65 -2.74 -3.71
C LEU A 54 2.20 -3.10 -3.97
N ARG A 55 1.26 -2.29 -3.46
CA ARG A 55 -0.17 -2.56 -3.62
C ARG A 55 -0.58 -2.60 -5.09
N ASN A 56 -0.09 -1.63 -5.88
CA ASN A 56 -0.48 -1.54 -7.28
C ASN A 56 0.13 -2.70 -8.08
N PHE A 57 1.42 -2.99 -7.90
CA PHE A 57 2.10 -4.10 -8.59
C PHE A 57 1.45 -5.45 -8.27
N ASN A 58 1.10 -5.69 -7.00
CA ASN A 58 0.49 -6.96 -6.60
C ASN A 58 -0.93 -7.15 -7.16
N LYS A 59 -1.63 -6.07 -7.52
CA LYS A 59 -2.95 -6.10 -8.18
C LYS A 59 -2.88 -6.36 -9.68
N LEU A 60 -1.72 -6.16 -10.32
CA LEU A 60 -1.56 -6.35 -11.76
C LEU A 60 -1.69 -7.84 -12.12
N ASP A 61 -2.27 -8.11 -13.29
CA ASP A 61 -2.20 -9.44 -13.88
C ASP A 61 -0.78 -9.78 -14.36
N ASN A 62 -0.57 -11.03 -14.75
CA ASN A 62 0.74 -11.51 -15.19
C ASN A 62 1.22 -10.85 -16.49
N ASN A 63 0.32 -10.44 -17.38
CA ASN A 63 0.68 -9.75 -18.64
C ASN A 63 1.20 -8.34 -18.35
N PHE A 64 0.54 -7.60 -17.46
CA PHE A 64 1.01 -6.29 -17.02
C PHE A 64 2.32 -6.40 -16.23
N LYS A 65 2.44 -7.41 -15.35
CA LYS A 65 3.72 -7.68 -14.67
C LYS A 65 4.82 -7.99 -15.67
N PHE A 66 4.57 -8.79 -16.69
CA PHE A 66 5.51 -9.04 -17.78
C PHE A 66 5.97 -7.72 -18.44
N VAL A 67 5.05 -6.83 -18.82
CA VAL A 67 5.40 -5.54 -19.43
C VAL A 67 6.28 -4.71 -18.49
N VAL A 68 5.93 -4.64 -17.20
CA VAL A 68 6.72 -3.92 -16.18
C VAL A 68 8.13 -4.49 -16.06
N LEU A 69 8.27 -5.82 -15.95
CA LEU A 69 9.58 -6.47 -15.79
C LEU A 69 10.42 -6.37 -17.06
N THR A 70 9.82 -6.49 -18.23
CA THR A 70 10.50 -6.32 -19.52
C THR A 70 11.01 -4.89 -19.69
N LEU A 71 10.22 -3.89 -19.31
CA LEU A 71 10.69 -2.50 -19.30
C LEU A 71 11.83 -2.29 -18.30
N ALA A 72 11.74 -2.92 -17.13
CA ALA A 72 12.81 -2.86 -16.14
C ALA A 72 14.13 -3.47 -16.68
N ASN A 73 14.04 -4.61 -17.38
CA ASN A 73 15.17 -5.23 -18.07
C ASN A 73 15.75 -4.35 -19.19
N ARG A 74 14.98 -3.46 -19.80
CA ARG A 74 15.50 -2.49 -20.76
C ARG A 74 16.37 -1.43 -20.09
N LEU A 75 16.03 -1.02 -18.87
CA LEU A 75 16.81 -0.06 -18.09
C LEU A 75 18.08 -0.71 -17.52
N GLU A 76 17.94 -1.93 -17.02
CA GLU A 76 19.04 -2.70 -16.47
C GLU A 76 18.96 -4.15 -16.99
N PRO A 77 19.81 -4.52 -17.97
CA PRO A 77 19.73 -5.83 -18.60
C PRO A 77 19.88 -6.99 -17.60
N SER A 78 19.05 -8.02 -17.78
CA SER A 78 19.09 -9.27 -16.99
C SER A 78 18.75 -9.14 -15.51
N SER A 79 18.13 -8.04 -15.08
CA SER A 79 17.66 -7.87 -13.68
C SER A 79 16.47 -8.76 -13.32
N PHE A 80 15.68 -9.21 -14.30
CA PHE A 80 14.50 -10.07 -14.13
C PHE A 80 14.50 -11.21 -15.13
N LYS A 81 14.12 -12.40 -14.67
CA LYS A 81 13.96 -13.61 -15.48
C LYS A 81 12.49 -13.86 -15.82
N PRO A 82 12.19 -14.60 -16.91
CA PRO A 82 10.81 -14.89 -17.30
C PRO A 82 10.00 -15.70 -16.28
N ASP A 83 10.65 -16.59 -15.53
CA ASP A 83 10.02 -17.41 -14.47
C ASP A 83 9.61 -16.60 -13.23
N GLU A 84 10.09 -15.36 -13.12
CA GLU A 84 9.74 -14.44 -12.04
C GLU A 84 8.49 -13.61 -12.35
N ILE A 85 7.93 -13.74 -13.56
CA ILE A 85 6.66 -13.11 -13.91
C ILE A 85 5.55 -13.67 -13.01
N GLY A 86 4.74 -12.76 -12.46
CA GLY A 86 3.63 -13.11 -11.56
C GLY A 86 4.01 -13.12 -10.08
N LYS A 87 5.31 -13.20 -9.73
CA LYS A 87 5.78 -13.10 -8.34
C LYS A 87 5.35 -11.76 -7.72
N PRO A 88 5.04 -11.74 -6.41
CA PRO A 88 4.64 -10.52 -5.73
C PRO A 88 5.84 -9.56 -5.58
N PHE A 89 5.56 -8.27 -5.37
CA PHE A 89 6.56 -7.21 -5.23
C PHE A 89 7.61 -7.53 -4.15
N GLU A 90 7.18 -8.18 -3.08
CA GLU A 90 7.97 -8.56 -1.92
C GLU A 90 8.95 -9.70 -2.21
N PHE A 91 8.74 -10.48 -3.27
CA PHE A 91 9.69 -11.52 -3.68
C PHE A 91 11.04 -10.93 -4.11
N PHE A 92 11.03 -9.73 -4.67
CA PHE A 92 12.20 -9.07 -5.22
C PHE A 92 13.05 -8.39 -4.13
N ASP A 93 14.33 -8.21 -4.39
CA ASP A 93 15.20 -7.41 -3.52
C ASP A 93 14.92 -5.90 -3.66
N GLN A 94 15.55 -5.08 -2.81
CA GLN A 94 15.31 -3.64 -2.81
C GLN A 94 15.70 -2.97 -4.14
N ALA A 95 16.83 -3.36 -4.75
CA ALA A 95 17.30 -2.78 -6.00
C ALA A 95 16.30 -3.03 -7.15
N ARG A 96 15.83 -4.28 -7.27
CA ARG A 96 14.83 -4.66 -8.28
C ARG A 96 13.47 -4.05 -8.01
N ARG A 97 13.05 -3.92 -6.75
CA ARG A 97 11.83 -3.18 -6.40
C ARG A 97 11.88 -1.73 -6.88
N LEU A 98 13.03 -1.07 -6.81
CA LEU A 98 13.20 0.29 -7.35
C LEU A 98 13.09 0.32 -8.88
N LEU A 99 13.63 -0.68 -9.58
CA LEU A 99 13.45 -0.80 -11.02
C LEU A 99 11.98 -1.01 -11.41
N ILE A 100 11.26 -1.85 -10.67
CA ILE A 100 9.81 -2.04 -10.84
C ILE A 100 9.07 -0.71 -10.70
N ILE A 101 9.37 0.07 -9.65
CA ILE A 101 8.77 1.38 -9.42
C ILE A 101 9.02 2.33 -10.60
N ARG A 102 10.27 2.41 -11.07
CA ARG A 102 10.63 3.26 -12.22
C ARG A 102 9.87 2.85 -13.48
N SER A 103 9.81 1.56 -13.78
CA SER A 103 9.08 1.04 -14.94
C SER A 103 7.58 1.29 -14.85
N MET A 104 6.97 1.12 -13.66
CA MET A 104 5.55 1.43 -13.47
C MET A 104 5.23 2.90 -13.69
N ASN A 105 6.11 3.80 -13.25
CA ASN A 105 5.97 5.25 -13.49
C ASN A 105 6.08 5.59 -14.98
N GLU A 106 7.04 4.99 -15.69
CA GLU A 106 7.19 5.18 -17.14
C GLU A 106 5.96 4.68 -17.92
N ILE A 107 5.45 3.49 -17.59
CA ILE A 107 4.22 2.95 -18.23
C ILE A 107 3.03 3.87 -17.96
N THR A 108 2.89 4.37 -16.73
CA THR A 108 1.82 5.31 -16.38
C THR A 108 1.94 6.61 -17.20
N ARG A 109 3.16 7.13 -17.39
CA ARG A 109 3.40 8.27 -18.27
C ARG A 109 3.02 7.96 -19.71
N TRP A 110 3.38 6.79 -20.23
CA TRP A 110 3.01 6.40 -21.60
C TRP A 110 1.50 6.27 -21.78
N GLY A 111 0.79 5.73 -20.78
CA GLY A 111 -0.68 5.67 -20.82
C GLY A 111 -1.35 7.03 -21.04
N SER A 112 -0.71 8.13 -20.60
CA SER A 112 -1.20 9.50 -20.84
C SER A 112 -0.83 10.06 -22.22
N LEU A 113 0.19 9.51 -22.87
CA LEU A 113 0.70 9.95 -24.18
C LEU A 113 0.18 9.10 -25.34
N LEU A 114 -0.22 7.86 -25.07
CA LEU A 114 -0.68 6.93 -26.09
C LEU A 114 -1.98 7.45 -26.72
N PRO A 115 -2.10 7.37 -28.06
CA PRO A 115 -3.32 7.74 -28.75
C PRO A 115 -4.48 6.86 -28.29
N ALA A 116 -5.70 7.36 -28.50
CA ALA A 116 -6.91 6.59 -28.27
C ALA A 116 -6.89 5.28 -29.08
N ARG A 117 -7.70 4.31 -28.66
CA ARG A 117 -7.83 3.04 -29.39
C ARG A 117 -8.21 3.32 -30.85
N PHE A 118 -7.48 2.68 -31.75
CA PHE A 118 -7.78 2.70 -33.18
C PHE A 118 -9.20 2.18 -33.43
N SER A 119 -9.89 2.79 -34.40
CA SER A 119 -11.19 2.29 -34.82
C SER A 119 -11.01 0.96 -35.57
N LYS A 120 -12.09 0.17 -35.68
CA LYS A 120 -12.02 -1.10 -36.43
C LYS A 120 -11.56 -0.89 -37.86
N HIS A 121 -11.92 0.22 -38.50
CA HIS A 121 -11.54 0.54 -39.87
C HIS A 121 -10.03 0.82 -40.00
N ASP A 122 -9.40 1.35 -38.95
CA ASP A 122 -7.96 1.64 -38.90
C ASP A 122 -7.12 0.40 -38.53
N CYS A 123 -7.76 -0.71 -38.15
CA CYS A 123 -7.08 -1.96 -37.79
C CYS A 123 -6.73 -2.85 -38.99
N TYR A 124 -7.09 -2.45 -40.21
CA TYR A 124 -6.77 -3.18 -41.43
C TYR A 124 -5.66 -2.45 -42.19
N LEU A 125 -4.62 -3.18 -42.57
CA LEU A 125 -3.62 -2.65 -43.50
C LEU A 125 -4.26 -2.62 -44.89
N ALA A 126 -4.16 -1.48 -45.58
CA ALA A 126 -4.44 -1.44 -47.01
C ALA A 126 -3.30 -2.19 -47.69
N GLU A 127 -3.62 -3.30 -48.35
CA GLU A 127 -2.68 -4.04 -49.21
C GLU A 127 -2.27 -3.21 -50.43
#